data_AF-A0A7X1V3Z2-F1
#
_entry.id   AF-A0A7X1V3Z2-F1
#
_cell.length_a   1.000
_cell.length_b   1.000
_cell.length_c   1.000
_cell.angle_alpha   90.00
_cell.angle_beta   90.00
_cell.angle_gamma   90.00
#
_symmetry.space_group_name_H-M   'P 1'
#
loop_
_entity.id
_entity.type
_entity.pdbx_description
1 polymer ?
#
loop_
_entity_poly.entity_id
_entity_poly.type
_entity_poly.pdbx_seq_one_letter_code
_entity_poly.pdbx_strand_id
1 'polypeptide(L)'
;TANGQWSYFEKSGAMVADRAVPASDGESYVIGKDGYMLTKLPSQVEQDPFDDTVITDIVTLSDGYDYHLVHKKDGVVIEKNAWYIKPIVERFSYQKIGDIKRNTLDAITDNKKPGEEIDPKAVIKNFQNLPNKYYFGADGRKVANLPEFTTHFPIQKVGSELYLKNSSPVISLDSSGLTINDNKLYLRGANDDNGKLVTGYFTMFMDGLLSKDHHILGYADESGEIVKMKVLPNDFRDYIEKGISGFYGETV
;
A
#
# COMPACT_ATOMS: atom_id res chain seq x y z
N THR A 1 -0.88 1.03 34.00
CA THR A 1 -0.52 2.14 34.94
C THR A 1 -1.80 2.81 35.42
N ALA A 2 -1.73 3.73 36.39
CA ALA A 2 -2.90 4.36 37.01
C ALA A 2 -3.82 5.14 36.03
N ASN A 3 -3.34 5.46 34.82
CA ASN A 3 -4.08 6.19 33.79
C ASN A 3 -4.36 5.34 32.52
N GLY A 4 -4.10 4.03 32.55
CA GLY A 4 -4.24 3.16 31.37
C GLY A 4 -3.19 3.36 30.27
N GLN A 5 -2.21 4.24 30.47
CA GLN A 5 -1.11 4.48 29.53
C GLN A 5 0.01 3.46 29.71
N TRP A 6 0.67 3.11 28.62
CA TRP A 6 1.80 2.17 28.64
C TRP A 6 3.11 2.92 28.51
N SER A 7 4.14 2.49 29.22
CA SER A 7 5.50 3.02 29.15
C SER A 7 6.48 1.85 29.03
N TYR A 8 7.69 2.12 28.55
CA TYR A 8 8.74 1.13 28.44
C TYR A 8 9.91 1.47 29.37
N PHE A 9 10.43 0.45 30.06
CA PHE A 9 11.58 0.55 30.93
C PHE A 9 12.65 -0.43 30.50
N GLU A 10 13.89 0.03 30.43
CA GLU A 10 15.03 -0.85 30.21
C GLU A 10 15.34 -1.68 31.46
N LYS A 11 16.19 -2.70 31.33
CA LYS A 11 16.63 -3.53 32.47
C LYS A 11 17.30 -2.72 33.58
N SER A 12 17.85 -1.56 33.26
CA SER A 12 18.43 -0.61 34.22
C SER A 12 17.38 0.09 35.09
N GLY A 13 16.08 -0.04 34.75
CA GLY A 13 15.00 0.73 35.35
C GLY A 13 14.82 2.13 34.74
N ALA A 14 15.64 2.49 33.74
CA ALA A 14 15.47 3.76 33.03
C ALA A 14 14.22 3.74 32.16
N MET A 15 13.40 4.78 32.26
CA MET A 15 12.25 4.98 31.37
C MET A 15 12.74 5.45 30.01
N VAL A 16 12.14 4.89 28.98
CA VAL A 16 12.41 5.22 27.59
C VAL A 16 11.44 6.31 27.10
N ALA A 17 11.92 7.21 26.24
CA ALA A 17 11.11 8.20 25.53
C ALA A 17 11.63 8.41 24.10
N ASP A 18 10.75 8.84 23.21
CA ASP A 18 11.02 9.23 21.82
C ASP A 18 11.76 8.18 20.98
N ARG A 19 11.30 6.93 21.05
CA ARG A 19 11.89 5.79 20.31
C ARG A 19 10.94 4.62 20.14
N ALA A 20 11.24 3.79 19.14
CA ALA A 20 10.61 2.49 18.96
C ALA A 20 11.21 1.47 19.95
N VAL A 21 10.36 0.60 20.49
CA VAL A 21 10.75 -0.45 21.44
C VAL A 21 10.17 -1.80 21.01
N PRO A 22 10.97 -2.90 21.02
CA PRO A 22 10.48 -4.21 20.65
C PRO A 22 9.54 -4.76 21.71
N ALA A 23 8.46 -5.42 21.27
CA ALA A 23 7.51 -6.10 22.12
C ALA A 23 7.51 -7.62 21.86
N SER A 24 6.91 -8.38 22.77
CA SER A 24 6.90 -9.86 22.71
C SER A 24 6.01 -10.43 21.60
N ASP A 25 5.12 -9.63 21.04
CA ASP A 25 4.30 -9.96 19.87
C ASP A 25 5.06 -9.84 18.53
N GLY A 26 6.32 -9.40 18.57
CA GLY A 26 7.17 -9.20 17.40
C GLY A 26 7.11 -7.78 16.81
N GLU A 27 6.18 -6.95 17.29
CA GLU A 27 6.04 -5.57 16.85
C GLU A 27 7.07 -4.65 17.50
N SER A 28 7.12 -3.40 17.03
CA SER A 28 7.90 -2.36 17.68
C SER A 28 7.06 -1.11 17.86
N TYR A 29 6.60 -0.91 19.09
CA TYR A 29 5.73 0.19 19.49
C TYR A 29 6.52 1.46 19.69
N VAL A 30 5.92 2.60 19.37
CA VAL A 30 6.56 3.90 19.54
C VAL A 30 6.23 4.48 20.90
N ILE A 31 7.27 4.79 21.68
CA ILE A 31 7.15 5.58 22.90
C ILE A 31 7.39 7.05 22.54
N GLY A 32 6.42 7.90 22.85
CA GLY A 32 6.47 9.33 22.61
C GLY A 32 7.49 10.05 23.49
N LYS A 33 7.67 11.34 23.23
CA LYS A 33 8.57 12.23 23.98
C LYS A 33 8.19 12.37 25.45
N ASP A 34 6.94 12.13 25.79
CA ASP A 34 6.41 12.13 27.15
C ASP A 34 6.66 10.82 27.92
N GLY A 35 7.27 9.82 27.28
CA GLY A 35 7.56 8.52 27.89
C GLY A 35 6.39 7.53 27.88
N TYR A 36 5.30 7.86 27.18
CA TYR A 36 4.15 6.98 27.01
C TYR A 36 4.04 6.48 25.57
N MET A 37 3.52 5.27 25.42
CA MET A 37 3.27 4.65 24.12
C MET A 37 2.24 5.48 23.34
N LEU A 38 2.55 5.74 22.07
CA LEU A 38 1.63 6.38 21.16
C LEU A 38 0.46 5.45 20.86
N THR A 39 -0.76 5.98 20.98
CA THR A 39 -2.02 5.28 20.67
C THR A 39 -2.74 5.89 19.47
N LYS A 40 -2.19 6.98 18.91
CA LYS A 40 -2.69 7.67 17.73
C LYS A 40 -1.52 8.13 16.87
N LEU A 41 -1.72 8.11 15.57
CA LEU A 41 -0.77 8.63 14.59
C LEU A 41 -0.72 10.16 14.65
N PRO A 42 0.40 10.79 14.25
CA PRO A 42 0.47 12.24 14.04
C PRO A 42 -0.72 12.77 13.24
N SER A 43 -1.08 12.10 12.14
CA SER A 43 -2.25 12.40 11.29
C SER A 43 -3.59 12.45 12.02
N GLN A 44 -3.70 11.83 13.20
CA GLN A 44 -4.93 11.73 13.99
C GLN A 44 -5.00 12.73 15.14
N VAL A 45 -3.89 13.37 15.50
CA VAL A 45 -3.79 14.27 16.66
C VAL A 45 -3.38 15.68 16.28
N GLU A 46 -2.52 15.80 15.27
CA GLU A 46 -2.10 17.06 14.70
C GLU A 46 -2.77 17.18 13.33
N GLN A 47 -3.50 18.26 13.12
CA GLN A 47 -4.25 18.50 11.89
C GLN A 47 -3.64 19.66 11.12
N ASP A 48 -2.37 19.99 11.35
CA ASP A 48 -1.69 20.94 10.49
C ASP A 48 -1.43 20.24 9.14
N PRO A 49 -2.19 20.56 8.08
CA PRO A 49 -2.00 19.91 6.80
C PRO A 49 -0.71 20.39 6.12
N PHE A 50 0.04 21.32 6.71
CA PHE A 50 1.34 21.78 6.24
C PHE A 50 2.51 21.00 6.86
N ASP A 51 2.27 20.19 7.89
CA ASP A 51 3.30 19.31 8.43
C ASP A 51 3.38 18.01 7.60
N ASP A 52 4.54 17.77 7.00
CA ASP A 52 4.79 16.57 6.20
C ASP A 52 4.69 15.28 7.03
N THR A 53 4.95 15.35 8.35
CA THR A 53 4.80 14.23 9.29
C THR A 53 3.33 13.85 9.51
N VAL A 54 2.41 14.81 9.43
CA VAL A 54 0.96 14.61 9.56
C VAL A 54 0.36 13.95 8.32
N ILE A 55 0.86 14.28 7.13
CA ILE A 55 0.36 13.68 5.88
C ILE A 55 0.89 12.25 5.70
N THR A 56 2.13 12.02 6.12
CA THR A 56 2.84 10.79 5.80
C THR A 56 2.93 9.80 6.94
N ASP A 57 2.67 10.25 8.17
CA ASP A 57 2.97 9.51 9.39
C ASP A 57 4.43 9.01 9.44
N ILE A 58 5.34 9.69 8.71
CA ILE A 58 6.78 9.47 8.78
C ILE A 58 7.36 10.44 9.82
N VAL A 59 8.02 9.90 10.83
CA VAL A 59 8.62 10.68 11.92
C VAL A 59 10.10 10.39 12.08
N THR A 60 10.88 11.42 12.43
CA THR A 60 12.25 11.25 12.88
C THR A 60 12.26 11.10 14.39
N LEU A 61 12.74 9.97 14.91
CA LEU A 61 12.85 9.70 16.34
C LEU A 61 14.20 10.20 16.90
N SER A 62 14.39 10.12 18.22
CA SER A 62 15.61 10.63 18.90
C SER A 62 16.92 9.99 18.45
N ASP A 63 16.86 8.82 17.80
CA ASP A 63 18.02 8.15 17.22
C ASP A 63 18.44 8.72 15.85
N GLY A 64 17.70 9.70 15.34
CA GLY A 64 18.00 10.43 14.10
C GLY A 64 17.55 9.73 12.82
N TYR A 65 16.78 8.64 12.92
CA TYR A 65 16.27 7.92 11.75
C TYR A 65 14.78 8.20 11.52
N ASP A 66 14.39 8.13 10.26
CA ASP A 66 12.99 8.24 9.82
C ASP A 66 12.30 6.87 9.89
N TYR A 67 11.08 6.86 10.44
CA TYR A 67 10.22 5.67 10.56
C TYR A 67 8.82 6.00 10.04
N HIS A 68 8.19 5.07 9.32
CA HIS A 68 6.76 5.17 9.01
C HIS A 68 5.95 4.51 10.13
N LEU A 69 4.95 5.24 10.62
CA LEU A 69 4.10 4.82 11.72
C LEU A 69 2.80 4.24 11.20
N VAL A 70 2.38 3.12 11.79
CA VAL A 70 1.11 2.47 11.48
C VAL A 70 0.33 2.24 12.76
N HIS A 71 -0.96 2.58 12.74
CA HIS A 71 -1.86 2.30 13.85
C HIS A 71 -2.34 0.84 13.80
N LYS A 72 -2.13 0.10 14.89
CA LYS A 72 -2.64 -1.25 15.11
C LYS A 72 -3.61 -1.26 16.29
N LYS A 73 -4.24 -2.40 16.56
CA LYS A 73 -5.22 -2.55 17.64
C LYS A 73 -4.68 -2.09 19.00
N ASP A 74 -3.43 -2.41 19.29
CA ASP A 74 -2.83 -2.23 20.62
C ASP A 74 -1.98 -0.95 20.73
N GLY A 75 -1.79 -0.21 19.64
CA GLY A 75 -1.03 1.05 19.64
C GLY A 75 -0.41 1.38 18.28
N VAL A 76 0.45 2.39 18.27
CA VAL A 76 1.22 2.79 17.09
C VAL A 76 2.55 2.04 17.05
N VAL A 77 2.83 1.42 15.90
CA VAL A 77 4.05 0.65 15.64
C VAL A 77 4.82 1.26 14.48
N ILE A 78 6.11 0.94 14.36
CA ILE A 78 6.87 1.22 13.15
C ILE A 78 6.63 0.13 12.10
N GLU A 79 6.44 0.54 10.85
CA GLU A 79 6.36 -0.39 9.73
C GLU A 79 7.74 -0.96 9.41
N LYS A 80 7.82 -2.26 9.12
CA LYS A 80 9.08 -2.97 8.82
C LYS A 80 8.95 -3.77 7.54
N ASN A 81 10.05 -3.86 6.81
CA ASN A 81 10.11 -4.50 5.49
C ASN A 81 8.89 -4.09 4.67
N ALA A 82 8.72 -2.80 4.40
CA ALA A 82 7.51 -2.28 3.77
C ALA A 82 7.82 -1.14 2.81
N TRP A 83 7.05 -1.08 1.73
CA TRP A 83 7.07 0.03 0.80
C TRP A 83 5.94 0.98 1.12
N TYR A 84 6.26 2.27 1.20
CA TYR A 84 5.31 3.35 1.36
C TYR A 84 5.38 4.28 0.16
N ILE A 85 4.24 4.56 -0.46
CA ILE A 85 4.14 5.54 -1.54
C ILE A 85 3.43 6.77 -0.97
N LYS A 86 4.18 7.85 -0.76
CA LYS A 86 3.63 9.12 -0.23
C LYS A 86 2.59 9.66 -1.21
N PRO A 87 1.34 9.90 -0.82
CA PRO A 87 0.37 10.52 -1.74
C PRO A 87 0.84 11.90 -2.17
N ILE A 88 0.60 12.29 -3.43
CA ILE A 88 0.77 13.68 -3.86
C ILE A 88 -0.51 14.43 -3.54
N VAL A 89 -0.42 15.37 -2.61
CA VAL A 89 -1.53 16.26 -2.28
C VAL A 89 -1.39 17.52 -3.11
N GLU A 90 -2.17 17.67 -4.17
CA GLU A 90 -2.24 18.93 -4.91
C GLU A 90 -3.07 19.92 -4.08
N ARG A 91 -2.66 21.19 -4.03
CA ARG A 91 -3.35 22.23 -3.25
C ARG A 91 -3.94 23.26 -4.19
N PHE A 92 -5.22 23.57 -4.01
CA PHE A 92 -5.87 24.68 -4.71
C PHE A 92 -5.77 26.01 -3.92
N SER A 93 -5.61 25.96 -2.58
CA SER A 93 -5.31 27.14 -1.74
C SER A 93 -4.81 26.77 -0.33
N TYR A 94 -4.41 27.77 0.48
CA TYR A 94 -3.96 27.62 1.88
C TYR A 94 -5.00 26.97 2.81
N GLN A 95 -6.30 27.07 2.51
CA GLN A 95 -7.39 26.55 3.35
C GLN A 95 -8.13 25.36 2.73
N LYS A 96 -7.76 24.96 1.51
CA LYS A 96 -8.39 23.85 0.80
C LYS A 96 -7.33 22.87 0.35
N ILE A 97 -7.31 21.72 1.01
CA ILE A 97 -6.69 20.51 0.46
C ILE A 97 -7.34 20.32 -0.92
N GLY A 98 -6.52 20.34 -1.97
CA GLY A 98 -7.00 20.07 -3.31
C GLY A 98 -7.15 18.57 -3.54
N ASP A 99 -7.28 18.18 -4.80
CA ASP A 99 -7.41 16.76 -5.13
C ASP A 99 -6.12 16.02 -4.74
N ILE A 100 -6.26 14.87 -4.08
CA ILE A 100 -5.12 13.98 -3.83
C ILE A 100 -4.81 13.31 -5.17
N LYS A 101 -3.73 13.73 -5.83
CA LYS A 101 -3.25 13.06 -7.03
C LYS A 101 -2.70 11.69 -6.66
N ARG A 102 -3.46 10.66 -7.02
CA ARG A 102 -3.05 9.27 -6.85
C ARG A 102 -2.12 8.87 -7.99
N ASN A 103 -0.82 9.18 -7.85
CA ASN A 103 0.21 8.71 -8.77
C ASN A 103 0.20 7.17 -8.97
N THR A 104 -0.31 6.43 -7.98
CA THR A 104 -0.52 4.99 -8.07
C THR A 104 -1.52 4.63 -9.16
N LEU A 105 -2.62 5.39 -9.31
CA LEU A 105 -3.60 5.16 -10.38
C LEU A 105 -2.99 5.44 -11.75
N ASP A 106 -2.32 6.58 -11.92
CA ASP A 106 -1.62 6.93 -13.17
C ASP A 106 -0.56 5.87 -13.54
N ALA A 107 0.14 5.31 -12.55
CA ALA A 107 1.12 4.26 -12.76
C ALA A 107 0.46 2.93 -13.19
N ILE A 108 -0.69 2.57 -12.61
CA ILE A 108 -1.47 1.37 -12.96
C ILE A 108 -2.06 1.48 -14.36
N THR A 109 -2.61 2.64 -14.72
CA THR A 109 -3.25 2.84 -16.02
C THR A 109 -2.26 3.12 -17.13
N ASP A 110 -0.98 3.36 -16.82
CA ASP A 110 0.03 3.81 -17.80
C ASP A 110 -0.44 5.05 -18.59
N ASN A 111 -1.22 5.93 -17.93
CA ASN A 111 -1.87 7.10 -18.54
C ASN A 111 -2.77 6.78 -19.75
N LYS A 112 -3.21 5.53 -19.89
CA LYS A 112 -4.08 5.07 -20.98
C LYS A 112 -5.50 5.59 -20.81
N LYS A 113 -6.15 5.85 -21.93
CA LYS A 113 -7.56 6.28 -21.97
C LYS A 113 -8.50 5.06 -21.95
N PRO A 114 -9.77 5.25 -21.58
CA PRO A 114 -10.77 4.19 -21.71
C PRO A 114 -10.80 3.58 -23.11
N GLY A 115 -10.80 2.24 -23.17
CA GLY A 115 -10.73 1.46 -24.40
C GLY A 115 -9.31 1.07 -24.84
N GLU A 116 -8.26 1.65 -24.27
CA GLU A 116 -6.87 1.34 -24.62
C GLU A 116 -6.30 0.18 -23.80
N GLU A 117 -5.42 -0.59 -24.43
CA GLU A 117 -4.64 -1.65 -23.76
C GLU A 117 -3.51 -1.07 -22.91
N ILE A 118 -3.27 -1.72 -21.77
CA ILE A 118 -2.17 -1.44 -20.85
C ILE A 118 -1.19 -2.61 -20.94
N ASP A 119 0.10 -2.32 -21.15
CA ASP A 119 1.16 -3.32 -21.02
C ASP A 119 1.49 -3.52 -19.53
N PRO A 120 1.28 -4.73 -18.96
CA PRO A 120 1.63 -4.99 -17.56
C PRO A 120 3.09 -4.69 -17.21
N LYS A 121 4.02 -4.78 -18.18
CA LYS A 121 5.43 -4.42 -17.96
C LYS A 121 5.64 -2.92 -17.82
N ALA A 122 4.83 -2.11 -18.53
CA ALA A 122 4.83 -0.66 -18.37
C ALA A 122 4.38 -0.27 -16.95
N VAL A 123 3.34 -0.95 -16.42
CA VAL A 123 2.89 -0.75 -15.03
C VAL A 123 4.02 -0.98 -14.04
N ILE A 124 4.73 -2.10 -14.14
CA ILE A 124 5.88 -2.41 -13.27
C ILE A 124 6.93 -1.31 -13.37
N LYS A 125 7.30 -0.91 -14.60
CA LYS A 125 8.27 0.17 -14.83
C LYS A 125 7.81 1.50 -14.23
N ASN A 126 6.52 1.83 -14.30
CA ASN A 126 5.98 3.04 -13.73
C ASN A 126 6.16 3.06 -12.20
N PHE A 127 5.83 1.95 -11.52
CA PHE A 127 6.09 1.80 -10.08
C PHE A 127 7.57 1.84 -9.72
N GLN A 128 8.44 1.23 -10.53
CA GLN A 128 9.89 1.31 -10.36
C GLN A 128 10.41 2.75 -10.47
N ASN A 129 9.74 3.63 -11.21
CA ASN A 129 10.18 5.02 -11.41
C ASN A 129 9.39 6.04 -10.59
N LEU A 130 8.49 5.61 -9.69
CA LEU A 130 7.76 6.55 -8.82
C LEU A 130 8.73 7.31 -7.90
N PRO A 131 8.75 8.66 -7.94
CA PRO A 131 9.71 9.47 -7.19
C PRO A 131 9.38 9.58 -5.69
N ASN A 132 8.13 9.30 -5.32
CA ASN A 132 7.54 9.46 -3.98
C ASN A 132 7.44 8.13 -3.21
N LYS A 133 8.29 7.16 -3.55
CA LYS A 133 8.35 5.86 -2.88
C LYS A 133 9.46 5.82 -1.84
N TYR A 134 9.16 5.17 -0.72
CA TYR A 134 10.06 4.98 0.40
C TYR A 134 10.05 3.52 0.81
N TYR A 135 11.19 3.00 1.26
CA TYR A 135 11.30 1.66 1.79
C TYR A 135 11.76 1.70 3.24
N PHE A 136 11.09 0.96 4.10
CA PHE A 136 11.44 0.78 5.51
C PHE A 136 11.96 -0.63 5.72
N GLY A 137 13.21 -0.74 6.17
CA GLY A 137 13.95 -2.00 6.26
C GLY A 137 13.49 -2.91 7.41
N ALA A 138 14.25 -3.96 7.67
CA ALA A 138 13.94 -4.93 8.72
C ALA A 138 13.96 -4.35 10.15
N ASP A 139 14.74 -3.29 10.37
CA ASP A 139 14.76 -2.51 11.61
C ASP A 139 13.71 -1.39 11.63
N GLY A 140 12.93 -1.25 10.55
CA GLY A 140 11.89 -0.23 10.37
C GLY A 140 12.41 1.14 9.96
N ARG A 141 13.71 1.30 9.77
CA ARG A 141 14.30 2.58 9.33
C ARG A 141 14.11 2.78 7.85
N LYS A 142 13.88 4.04 7.45
CA LYS A 142 13.88 4.45 6.05
C LYS A 142 15.25 4.20 5.41
N VAL A 143 15.25 3.52 4.27
CA VAL A 143 16.45 3.16 3.54
C VAL A 143 16.76 4.23 2.48
N ALA A 144 18.00 4.72 2.44
CA ALA A 144 18.44 5.71 1.46
C ALA A 144 18.62 5.09 0.05
N ASN A 145 19.29 3.94 -0.01
CA ASN A 145 19.48 3.18 -1.25
C ASN A 145 18.34 2.20 -1.43
N LEU A 146 17.33 2.63 -2.17
CA LEU A 146 16.12 1.84 -2.38
C LEU A 146 16.44 0.50 -3.07
N PRO A 147 15.93 -0.63 -2.55
CA PRO A 147 15.97 -1.87 -3.30
C PRO A 147 15.07 -1.78 -4.54
N GLU A 148 15.14 -2.79 -5.40
CA GLU A 148 14.18 -2.92 -6.49
C GLU A 148 12.74 -2.99 -5.93
N PHE A 149 11.80 -2.31 -6.59
CA PHE A 149 10.39 -2.28 -6.18
C PHE A 149 9.68 -3.57 -6.57
N THR A 150 10.16 -4.69 -6.02
CA THR A 150 9.63 -6.03 -6.23
C THR A 150 9.84 -6.88 -4.99
N THR A 151 9.11 -7.98 -4.92
CA THR A 151 9.29 -9.03 -3.91
C THR A 151 9.83 -10.30 -4.56
N HIS A 152 10.31 -11.25 -3.74
CA HIS A 152 10.90 -12.51 -4.22
C HIS A 152 10.34 -13.69 -3.43
N PHE A 153 9.03 -13.77 -3.34
CA PHE A 153 8.33 -14.84 -2.63
C PHE A 153 7.97 -15.99 -3.57
N PRO A 154 8.13 -17.24 -3.11
CA PRO A 154 7.72 -18.39 -3.90
C PRO A 154 6.20 -18.45 -4.02
N ILE A 155 5.71 -18.69 -5.24
CA ILE A 155 4.30 -18.99 -5.48
C ILE A 155 4.04 -20.47 -5.18
N GLN A 156 3.12 -20.74 -4.26
CA GLN A 156 2.71 -22.08 -3.87
C GLN A 156 1.43 -22.49 -4.61
N LYS A 157 1.43 -23.68 -5.19
CA LYS A 157 0.23 -24.28 -5.80
C LYS A 157 -0.41 -25.28 -4.84
N VAL A 158 -1.69 -25.09 -4.52
CA VAL A 158 -2.49 -26.00 -3.70
C VAL A 158 -3.73 -26.39 -4.49
N GLY A 159 -3.73 -27.61 -5.05
CA GLY A 159 -4.75 -28.02 -6.02
C GLY A 159 -4.69 -27.15 -7.29
N SER A 160 -5.82 -26.50 -7.61
CA SER A 160 -5.93 -25.54 -8.73
C SER A 160 -5.62 -24.09 -8.32
N GLU A 161 -5.36 -23.82 -7.05
CA GLU A 161 -5.21 -22.45 -6.53
C GLU A 161 -3.73 -22.10 -6.33
N LEU A 162 -3.43 -20.81 -6.47
CA LEU A 162 -2.10 -20.24 -6.31
C LEU A 162 -2.06 -19.26 -5.14
N TYR A 163 -0.96 -19.31 -4.38
CA TYR A 163 -0.78 -18.48 -3.20
C TYR A 163 0.61 -17.86 -3.17
N LEU A 164 0.66 -16.55 -2.92
CA LEU A 164 1.86 -15.80 -2.62
C LEU A 164 1.91 -15.51 -1.11
N LYS A 165 2.23 -16.54 -0.33
CA LYS A 165 2.25 -16.50 1.14
C LYS A 165 3.44 -15.69 1.66
N ASN A 166 3.24 -14.97 2.76
CA ASN A 166 4.21 -14.09 3.42
C ASN A 166 4.69 -12.93 2.55
N SER A 167 3.86 -11.91 2.37
CA SER A 167 4.19 -10.80 1.48
C SER A 167 4.57 -9.54 2.23
N SER A 168 5.52 -9.61 3.15
CA SER A 168 6.12 -8.40 3.73
C SER A 168 7.52 -8.23 3.12
N PRO A 169 7.78 -7.20 2.30
CA PRO A 169 6.91 -6.04 2.03
C PRO A 169 5.68 -6.35 1.20
N VAL A 170 4.54 -5.83 1.67
CA VAL A 170 3.32 -5.83 0.87
C VAL A 170 3.52 -4.68 -0.09
N ILE A 171 3.89 -4.99 -1.33
CA ILE A 171 3.68 -4.02 -2.41
C ILE A 171 2.18 -4.08 -2.70
N SER A 172 1.39 -3.32 -1.94
CA SER A 172 -0.03 -3.09 -2.23
C SER A 172 -0.09 -1.80 -3.03
N LEU A 173 -0.36 -1.93 -4.33
CA LEU A 173 -0.47 -0.79 -5.22
C LEU A 173 -1.85 -0.14 -5.05
N ASP A 174 -2.06 0.64 -3.98
CA ASP A 174 -3.38 1.11 -3.51
C ASP A 174 -4.24 -0.03 -2.92
N SER A 175 -5.52 0.23 -2.62
CA SER A 175 -6.55 -0.76 -2.27
C SER A 175 -6.91 -1.73 -3.42
N SER A 176 -6.10 -1.76 -4.48
CA SER A 176 -6.34 -2.51 -5.72
C SER A 176 -6.06 -4.02 -5.59
N GLY A 177 -5.22 -4.42 -4.62
CA GLY A 177 -4.73 -5.79 -4.48
C GLY A 177 -3.64 -6.19 -5.48
N LEU A 178 -3.21 -5.28 -6.38
CA LEU A 178 -2.08 -5.52 -7.27
C LEU A 178 -0.77 -5.58 -6.48
N THR A 179 0.11 -6.48 -6.89
CA THR A 179 1.43 -6.68 -6.29
C THR A 179 2.48 -7.05 -7.35
N ILE A 180 3.76 -6.80 -7.04
CA ILE A 180 4.88 -7.09 -7.93
C ILE A 180 5.80 -8.10 -7.25
N ASN A 181 6.00 -9.25 -7.89
CA ASN A 181 6.88 -10.32 -7.42
C ASN A 181 7.76 -10.84 -8.57
N ASP A 182 9.06 -10.93 -8.37
CA ASP A 182 10.05 -11.29 -9.40
C ASP A 182 9.88 -10.47 -10.69
N ASN A 183 9.62 -9.16 -10.54
CA ASN A 183 9.32 -8.24 -11.65
C ASN A 183 8.19 -8.69 -12.58
N LYS A 184 7.20 -9.38 -12.02
CA LYS A 184 5.94 -9.73 -12.66
C LYS A 184 4.77 -9.17 -11.86
N LEU A 185 3.67 -8.88 -12.54
CA LEU A 185 2.49 -8.27 -11.96
C LEU A 185 1.45 -9.35 -11.61
N TYR A 186 0.89 -9.28 -10.42
CA TYR A 186 -0.13 -10.22 -9.94
C TYR A 186 -1.27 -9.47 -9.25
N LEU A 187 -2.45 -10.09 -9.20
CA LEU A 187 -3.58 -9.61 -8.43
C LEU A 187 -3.87 -10.58 -7.28
N ARG A 188 -4.02 -10.06 -6.06
CA ARG A 188 -4.49 -10.80 -4.90
C ARG A 188 -6.01 -10.75 -4.83
N GLY A 189 -6.62 -11.86 -4.41
CA GLY A 189 -8.06 -11.91 -4.15
C GLY A 189 -8.46 -10.90 -3.07
N ALA A 190 -9.47 -10.06 -3.36
CA ALA A 190 -10.05 -9.18 -2.36
C ALA A 190 -10.64 -10.03 -1.22
N ASN A 191 -10.22 -9.76 0.01
CA ASN A 191 -10.60 -10.48 1.25
C ASN A 191 -9.92 -11.84 1.50
N ASP A 192 -8.85 -12.20 0.78
CA ASP A 192 -8.05 -13.38 1.13
C ASP A 192 -6.71 -12.98 1.78
N ASP A 193 -6.73 -12.90 3.11
CA ASP A 193 -5.54 -12.63 3.93
C ASP A 193 -4.46 -13.72 3.79
N ASN A 194 -4.77 -14.87 3.17
CA ASN A 194 -3.81 -15.95 2.93
C ASN A 194 -2.97 -15.75 1.66
N GLY A 195 -3.18 -14.64 0.92
CA GLY A 195 -2.37 -14.27 -0.23
C GLY A 195 -2.69 -15.05 -1.51
N LYS A 196 -3.95 -15.48 -1.69
CA LYS A 196 -4.40 -16.14 -2.92
C LYS A 196 -4.30 -15.23 -4.13
N LEU A 197 -3.75 -15.75 -5.23
CA LEU A 197 -3.63 -15.06 -6.50
C LEU A 197 -4.86 -15.32 -7.37
N VAL A 198 -5.27 -14.30 -8.11
CA VAL A 198 -6.32 -14.40 -9.12
C VAL A 198 -5.73 -15.02 -10.40
N THR A 199 -6.45 -15.98 -10.98
CA THR A 199 -6.16 -16.57 -12.29
C THR A 199 -7.38 -16.41 -13.19
N GLY A 200 -7.16 -16.34 -14.50
CA GLY A 200 -8.22 -16.05 -15.46
C GLY A 200 -8.54 -14.56 -15.49
N TYR A 201 -9.75 -14.24 -15.94
CA TYR A 201 -10.15 -12.86 -16.13
C TYR A 201 -10.77 -12.24 -14.88
N PHE A 202 -10.49 -10.95 -14.70
CA PHE A 202 -10.97 -10.20 -13.56
C PHE A 202 -11.24 -8.74 -13.94
N THR A 203 -12.08 -8.09 -13.14
CA THR A 203 -12.32 -6.66 -13.21
C THR A 203 -11.89 -6.00 -11.92
N MET A 204 -11.28 -4.83 -12.04
CA MET A 204 -10.82 -4.02 -10.92
C MET A 204 -11.50 -2.66 -10.98
N PHE A 205 -12.24 -2.34 -9.92
CA PHE A 205 -12.93 -1.07 -9.77
C PHE A 205 -12.05 -0.13 -8.96
N MET A 206 -11.43 0.85 -9.62
CA MET A 206 -10.66 1.89 -8.95
C MET A 206 -11.62 3.00 -8.48
N ASP A 207 -12.52 2.67 -7.56
CA ASP A 207 -13.51 3.60 -7.02
C ASP A 207 -12.88 4.47 -5.93
N GLY A 208 -12.86 5.79 -6.14
CA GLY A 208 -12.30 6.72 -5.16
C GLY A 208 -12.46 8.18 -5.57
N LEU A 209 -13.64 8.74 -5.30
CA LEU A 209 -13.94 10.17 -5.15
C LEU A 209 -13.29 11.15 -6.16
N LEU A 210 -14.15 11.65 -7.07
CA LEU A 210 -14.15 12.99 -7.71
C LEU A 210 -13.47 13.24 -9.06
N SER A 211 -12.75 12.31 -9.70
CA SER A 211 -12.57 12.42 -11.16
C SER A 211 -12.11 11.13 -11.84
N LYS A 212 -12.93 10.65 -12.78
CA LYS A 212 -12.63 9.62 -13.80
C LYS A 212 -12.38 8.22 -13.25
N ASP A 213 -13.47 7.46 -13.12
CA ASP A 213 -13.50 6.03 -12.76
C ASP A 213 -12.75 5.19 -13.82
N HIS A 214 -11.46 4.90 -13.61
CA HIS A 214 -10.74 3.97 -14.47
C HIS A 214 -10.99 2.56 -13.95
N HIS A 215 -11.90 1.83 -14.61
CA HIS A 215 -12.03 0.40 -14.37
C HIS A 215 -11.01 -0.35 -15.23
N ILE A 216 -10.50 -1.48 -14.74
CA ILE A 216 -9.53 -2.28 -15.47
C ILE A 216 -10.06 -3.69 -15.68
N LEU A 217 -10.01 -4.16 -16.93
CA LEU A 217 -10.14 -5.57 -17.28
C LEU A 217 -8.73 -6.15 -17.35
N GLY A 218 -8.49 -7.22 -16.60
CA GLY A 218 -7.23 -7.95 -16.64
C GLY A 218 -7.42 -9.43 -16.93
N TYR A 219 -6.35 -10.06 -17.41
CA TYR A 219 -6.22 -11.51 -17.51
C TYR A 219 -4.92 -11.96 -16.87
N ALA A 220 -5.07 -12.85 -15.90
CA ALA A 220 -3.97 -13.59 -15.31
C ALA A 220 -3.92 -15.01 -15.91
N ASP A 221 -2.73 -15.47 -16.31
CA ASP A 221 -2.56 -16.81 -16.85
C ASP A 221 -2.61 -17.89 -15.76
N GLU A 222 -2.31 -19.15 -16.12
CA GLU A 222 -2.31 -20.28 -15.18
C GLU A 222 -1.22 -20.19 -14.09
N SER A 223 -0.26 -19.29 -14.23
CA SER A 223 0.75 -18.96 -13.21
C SER A 223 0.33 -17.81 -12.30
N GLY A 224 -0.83 -17.19 -12.58
CA GLY A 224 -1.33 -16.00 -11.88
C GLY A 224 -0.72 -14.69 -12.37
N GLU A 225 0.25 -14.74 -13.29
CA GLU A 225 0.86 -13.54 -13.87
C GLU A 225 -0.16 -12.81 -14.73
N ILE A 226 -0.31 -11.51 -14.48
CA ILE A 226 -1.14 -10.63 -15.31
C ILE A 226 -0.40 -10.36 -16.61
N VAL A 227 -0.95 -10.89 -17.70
CA VAL A 227 -0.35 -10.81 -19.03
C VAL A 227 -1.12 -9.88 -19.98
N LYS A 228 -2.35 -9.48 -19.63
CA LYS A 228 -3.15 -8.51 -20.39
C LYS A 228 -3.92 -7.59 -19.46
N MET A 229 -3.98 -6.31 -19.80
CA MET A 229 -4.77 -5.30 -19.11
C MET A 229 -5.38 -4.32 -20.11
N LYS A 230 -6.55 -3.78 -19.79
CA LYS A 230 -7.25 -2.78 -20.61
C LYS A 230 -8.02 -1.82 -19.71
N VAL A 231 -7.96 -0.53 -20.02
CA VAL A 231 -8.84 0.46 -19.37
C VAL A 231 -10.24 0.31 -19.92
N LEU A 232 -11.21 0.17 -19.04
CA LEU A 232 -12.63 0.07 -19.37
C LEU A 232 -13.28 1.46 -19.37
N PRO A 233 -14.30 1.68 -20.23
CA PRO A 233 -15.18 2.85 -20.17
C PRO A 233 -15.87 3.02 -18.82
N ASN A 234 -16.16 4.26 -18.42
CA ASN A 234 -16.81 4.57 -17.13
C ASN A 234 -18.26 4.05 -17.05
N ASP A 235 -18.97 3.96 -18.18
CA ASP A 235 -20.32 3.41 -18.27
C ASP A 235 -20.35 1.88 -18.17
N PHE A 236 -19.19 1.22 -18.13
CA PHE A 236 -19.07 -0.24 -18.02
C PHE A 236 -19.72 -0.81 -16.76
N ARG A 237 -19.80 -0.03 -15.67
CA ARG A 237 -20.38 -0.47 -14.39
C ARG A 237 -21.86 -0.86 -14.53
N ASP A 238 -22.61 -0.14 -15.36
CA ASP A 238 -24.04 -0.40 -15.64
C ASP A 238 -24.27 -1.72 -16.39
N TYR A 239 -23.24 -2.22 -17.09
CA TYR A 239 -23.29 -3.50 -17.79
C TYR A 239 -22.98 -4.70 -16.86
N ILE A 240 -22.18 -4.50 -15.82
CA ILE A 240 -21.81 -5.56 -14.86
C ILE A 240 -22.94 -5.91 -13.88
N GLU A 241 -23.76 -4.93 -13.48
CA GLU A 241 -24.92 -5.21 -12.61
C GLU A 241 -25.93 -6.19 -13.23
N LYS A 242 -25.81 -6.49 -14.53
CA LYS A 242 -26.70 -7.41 -15.27
C LYS A 242 -26.18 -8.84 -15.45
N GLY A 243 -24.99 -9.19 -14.93
CA GLY A 243 -24.52 -10.57 -14.90
C GLY A 243 -23.15 -10.77 -15.57
N ILE A 244 -22.15 -11.05 -14.75
CA ILE A 244 -20.72 -11.17 -15.09
C ILE A 244 -20.39 -12.39 -15.99
N SER A 245 -21.36 -13.22 -16.40
CA SER A 245 -21.09 -14.41 -17.22
C SER A 245 -21.06 -14.19 -18.73
N GLY A 246 -21.36 -12.99 -19.24
CA GLY A 246 -21.66 -12.78 -20.67
C GLY A 246 -20.59 -12.15 -21.57
N PHE A 247 -19.56 -11.47 -21.04
CA PHE A 247 -18.74 -10.56 -21.87
C PHE A 247 -17.49 -11.17 -22.52
N TYR A 248 -17.37 -12.50 -22.57
CA TYR A 248 -16.20 -13.16 -23.17
C TYR A 248 -16.12 -13.13 -24.71
N GLY A 249 -17.13 -12.60 -25.40
CA GLY A 249 -17.29 -12.75 -26.85
C GLY A 249 -17.44 -11.48 -27.69
N GLU A 250 -17.55 -10.29 -27.10
CA GLU A 250 -17.80 -9.07 -27.88
C GLU A 250 -16.59 -8.13 -27.86
N THR A 251 -15.91 -8.03 -29.00
CA THR A 251 -15.16 -6.83 -29.38
C THR A 251 -16.14 -5.65 -29.38
N VAL A 252 -15.91 -4.67 -28.50
CA VAL A 252 -16.47 -3.33 -28.67
C VAL A 252 -15.95 -2.72 -29.96
#